data_AF-A0AAP5Z1U9-F1
#
_entry.id   AF-A0AAP5Z1U9-F1
#
_cell.length_a   1.000
_cell.length_b   1.000
_cell.length_c   1.000
_cell.angle_alpha   90.00
_cell.angle_beta   90.00
_cell.angle_gamma   90.00
#
_symmetry.space_group_name_H-M   'P 1'
#
loop_
_entity.id
_entity.type
_entity.pdbx_description
1 polymer ?
#
loop_
_entity_poly.entity_id
_entity_poly.type
_entity_poly.pdbx_seq_one_letter_code
_entity_poly.pdbx_strand_id
1 'polypeptide(L)'
;RSFISVIAGGFGQEIIISSDEEQGEHRETTAEEVAEMLKNSKSVIITPGYGMAVAQAQYPVHEITDALRSQGIEVRFGIHPVAGRLPGHMNVLLAEAKVPYDIVLEMDEINDDFSETDTVLVIGANDTVNPAALEDPNSPIAGMPVLEVWNAKNVIVFKRSMNTGYAGVQNPLFFKENTSMLFGDAKESVEAIFKAL
;
A
#
# COMPACT_ATOMS: atom_id res chain seq x y z
N ARG A 1 18.60 10.59 -6.84
CA ARG A 1 18.13 11.39 -8.01
C ARG A 1 18.72 12.79 -7.90
N SER A 2 19.33 13.35 -8.95
CA SER A 2 19.95 14.69 -8.92
C SER A 2 18.90 15.80 -8.88
N PHE A 3 19.14 16.85 -8.10
CA PHE A 3 18.25 18.03 -7.96
C PHE A 3 17.99 18.74 -9.31
N ILE A 4 18.98 18.70 -10.21
CA ILE A 4 18.89 19.29 -11.56
C ILE A 4 17.86 18.53 -12.43
N SER A 5 17.74 17.21 -12.26
CA SER A 5 16.80 16.38 -13.01
C SER A 5 15.33 16.62 -12.63
N VAL A 6 15.07 17.20 -11.46
CA VAL A 6 13.71 17.50 -10.96
C VAL A 6 13.22 18.86 -11.43
N ILE A 7 14.11 19.86 -11.56
CA ILE A 7 13.76 21.20 -12.05
C ILE A 7 13.67 21.24 -13.58
N ALA A 8 14.46 20.41 -14.28
CA ALA A 8 14.51 20.39 -15.74
C ALA A 8 13.35 19.63 -16.43
N GLY A 9 12.22 19.47 -15.73
CA GLY A 9 10.92 19.03 -16.27
C GLY A 9 10.96 18.31 -17.61
N GLY A 10 11.27 17.01 -17.60
CA GLY A 10 10.75 16.07 -18.59
C GLY A 10 11.17 16.24 -20.06
N PHE A 11 12.34 16.81 -20.37
CA PHE A 11 12.91 16.71 -21.72
C PHE A 11 14.01 15.64 -21.76
N GLY A 12 13.66 14.43 -22.22
CA GLY A 12 14.63 13.47 -22.74
C GLY A 12 14.85 12.15 -22.00
N GLN A 13 14.01 11.78 -21.02
CA GLN A 13 13.91 10.37 -20.65
C GLN A 13 12.95 9.69 -21.63
N GLU A 14 13.48 8.88 -22.54
CA GLU A 14 12.68 7.91 -23.28
C GLU A 14 11.95 7.05 -22.24
N ILE A 15 10.62 7.15 -22.21
CA ILE A 15 9.78 6.21 -21.49
C ILE A 15 9.96 4.90 -22.25
N ILE A 16 10.87 4.05 -21.77
CA ILE A 16 10.94 2.66 -22.20
C ILE A 16 9.65 2.05 -21.65
N ILE A 17 8.66 1.92 -22.52
CA ILE A 17 7.47 1.12 -22.24
C ILE A 17 8.00 -0.30 -22.11
N SER A 18 8.12 -0.79 -20.87
CA SER A 18 8.38 -2.20 -20.62
C SER A 18 7.36 -2.99 -21.42
N SER A 19 7.83 -3.93 -22.26
CA SER A 19 6.94 -4.83 -22.98
C SER A 19 5.99 -5.48 -21.98
N ASP A 20 4.69 -5.38 -22.22
CA ASP A 20 3.66 -6.13 -21.51
C ASP A 20 3.99 -7.63 -21.63
N GLU A 21 4.72 -8.19 -20.68
CA GLU A 21 4.67 -9.63 -20.43
C GLU A 21 3.22 -9.97 -20.12
N GLU A 22 2.72 -11.11 -20.62
CA GLU A 22 1.39 -11.63 -20.26
C GLU A 22 1.31 -11.76 -18.74
N GLN A 23 0.72 -10.76 -18.10
CA GLN A 23 0.54 -10.77 -16.65
C GLN A 23 -0.54 -11.79 -16.30
N GLY A 24 -0.35 -12.50 -15.19
CA GLY A 24 -1.31 -13.49 -14.71
C GLY A 24 -2.69 -12.90 -14.43
N GLU A 25 -3.64 -13.75 -14.06
CA GLU A 25 -4.95 -13.28 -13.61
C GLU A 25 -4.83 -12.67 -12.20
N HIS A 26 -5.43 -11.50 -11.98
CA HIS A 26 -5.54 -10.94 -10.63
C HIS A 26 -6.68 -11.62 -9.86
N ARG A 27 -6.56 -11.66 -8.53
CA ARG A 27 -7.59 -12.19 -7.64
C ARG A 27 -8.37 -11.03 -7.05
N GLU A 28 -9.69 -11.16 -6.93
CA GLU A 28 -10.56 -10.15 -6.32
C GLU A 28 -11.09 -10.64 -4.97
N THR A 29 -11.44 -9.72 -4.08
CA THR A 29 -12.05 -10.02 -2.78
C THR A 29 -13.10 -8.98 -2.40
N THR A 30 -13.92 -9.28 -1.40
CA THR A 30 -14.94 -8.37 -0.85
C THR A 30 -14.55 -7.81 0.52
N ALA A 31 -15.27 -6.77 0.97
CA ALA A 31 -15.06 -6.20 2.30
C ALA A 31 -15.35 -7.22 3.42
N GLU A 32 -16.35 -8.09 3.23
CA GLU A 32 -16.72 -9.13 4.18
C GLU A 32 -15.63 -10.20 4.32
N GLU A 33 -15.06 -10.65 3.19
CA GLU A 33 -13.96 -11.61 3.17
C GLU A 33 -12.70 -11.02 3.83
N VAL A 34 -12.40 -9.75 3.57
CA VAL A 34 -11.29 -9.04 4.22
C VAL A 34 -11.54 -8.89 5.73
N ALA A 35 -12.76 -8.58 6.15
CA ALA A 35 -13.10 -8.51 7.58
C ALA A 35 -12.92 -9.87 8.27
N GLU A 36 -13.34 -10.97 7.64
CA GLU A 36 -13.11 -12.32 8.17
C GLU A 36 -11.62 -12.67 8.25
N MET A 37 -10.83 -12.31 7.23
CA MET A 37 -9.38 -12.49 7.23
C MET A 37 -8.71 -11.72 8.37
N LEU A 38 -9.12 -10.46 8.59
CA LEU A 38 -8.60 -9.62 9.65
C LEU A 38 -8.92 -10.18 11.04
N LYS A 39 -10.15 -10.66 11.28
CA LYS A 39 -10.54 -11.34 12.55
C LYS A 39 -9.68 -12.55 12.90
N ASN A 40 -9.17 -13.24 11.87
CA ASN A 40 -8.34 -14.42 12.02
C ASN A 40 -6.82 -14.12 12.03
N SER A 41 -6.43 -12.86 11.87
CA SER A 41 -5.03 -12.42 11.88
C SER A 41 -4.55 -12.16 13.30
N LYS A 42 -3.27 -12.41 13.57
CA LYS A 42 -2.59 -12.00 14.80
C LYS A 42 -1.81 -10.69 14.62
N SER A 43 -1.26 -10.48 13.43
CA SER A 43 -0.51 -9.26 13.07
C SER A 43 -0.97 -8.71 11.73
N VAL A 44 -1.26 -7.40 11.69
CA VAL A 44 -1.73 -6.66 10.52
C VAL A 44 -0.85 -5.43 10.32
N ILE A 45 -0.35 -5.25 9.10
CA ILE A 45 0.36 -4.03 8.71
C ILE A 45 -0.48 -3.25 7.70
N ILE A 46 -0.65 -1.95 7.92
CA ILE A 46 -1.33 -1.04 6.99
C ILE A 46 -0.27 -0.18 6.29
N THR A 47 -0.27 -0.19 4.96
CA THR A 47 0.64 0.61 4.13
C THR A 47 -0.16 1.66 3.35
N PRO A 48 -0.30 2.89 3.89
CA PRO A 48 -1.10 3.93 3.27
C PRO A 48 -0.36 4.62 2.12
N GLY A 49 -1.12 5.02 1.10
CA GLY A 49 -0.62 5.80 -0.02
C GLY A 49 -1.52 6.98 -0.37
N TYR A 50 -1.21 7.63 -1.50
CA TYR A 50 -1.94 8.83 -1.92
C TYR A 50 -3.43 8.60 -2.14
N GLY A 51 -3.84 7.40 -2.56
CA GLY A 51 -5.26 7.06 -2.73
C GLY A 51 -6.06 7.16 -1.42
N MET A 52 -5.45 6.85 -0.27
CA MET A 52 -6.08 7.04 1.05
C MET A 52 -6.37 8.52 1.32
N ALA A 53 -5.40 9.39 1.00
CA ALA A 53 -5.55 10.84 1.17
C ALA A 53 -6.62 11.42 0.25
N VAL A 54 -6.67 10.97 -1.02
CA VAL A 54 -7.69 11.42 -1.99
C VAL A 54 -9.10 11.04 -1.52
N ALA A 55 -9.26 9.84 -0.97
CA ALA A 55 -10.56 9.36 -0.48
C ALA A 55 -10.92 9.91 0.92
N GLN A 56 -10.00 10.58 1.62
CA GLN A 56 -10.17 10.97 3.02
C GLN A 56 -10.47 9.79 3.95
N ALA A 57 -9.76 8.67 3.71
CA ALA A 57 -9.99 7.40 4.40
C ALA A 57 -9.21 7.26 5.73
N GLN A 58 -8.43 8.25 6.14
CA GLN A 58 -7.62 8.17 7.37
C GLN A 58 -8.47 7.95 8.64
N TYR A 59 -9.69 8.49 8.69
CA TYR A 59 -10.61 8.34 9.82
C TYR A 59 -11.15 6.90 9.95
N PRO A 60 -11.77 6.29 8.93
CA PRO A 60 -12.19 4.89 9.04
C PRO A 60 -11.00 3.92 9.15
N VAL A 61 -9.81 4.28 8.64
CA VAL A 61 -8.58 3.51 8.89
C VAL A 61 -8.22 3.48 10.38
N HIS A 62 -8.38 4.61 11.08
CA HIS A 62 -8.23 4.63 12.54
C HIS A 62 -9.31 3.78 13.24
N GLU A 63 -10.57 3.82 12.78
CA GLU A 63 -11.65 3.01 13.36
C GLU A 63 -11.40 1.49 13.24
N ILE A 64 -10.95 1.00 12.07
CA ILE A 64 -10.58 -0.42 11.94
C ILE A 64 -9.36 -0.76 12.79
N THR A 65 -8.39 0.17 12.92
CA THR A 65 -7.19 -0.05 13.74
C THR A 65 -7.58 -0.26 15.20
N ASP A 66 -8.43 0.60 15.73
CA ASP A 66 -8.90 0.51 17.12
C ASP A 66 -9.74 -0.74 17.34
N ALA A 67 -10.63 -1.10 16.42
CA ALA A 67 -11.42 -2.31 16.51
C ALA A 67 -10.56 -3.57 16.56
N LEU A 68 -9.58 -3.70 15.67
CA LEU A 68 -8.68 -4.85 15.63
C LEU A 68 -7.80 -4.92 16.89
N ARG A 69 -7.24 -3.80 17.32
CA ARG A 69 -6.43 -3.74 18.55
C ARG A 69 -7.25 -4.08 19.79
N SER A 70 -8.52 -3.71 19.84
CA SER A 70 -9.43 -4.10 20.94
C SER A 70 -9.66 -5.61 21.03
N GLN A 71 -9.43 -6.35 19.94
CA GLN A 71 -9.50 -7.81 19.86
C GLN A 71 -8.15 -8.47 20.13
N GLY A 72 -7.11 -7.70 20.47
CA GLY A 72 -5.76 -8.20 20.75
C GLY A 72 -4.92 -8.46 19.50
N ILE A 73 -5.36 -7.98 18.33
CA ILE A 73 -4.60 -8.06 17.09
C ILE A 73 -3.54 -6.95 17.09
N GLU A 74 -2.31 -7.31 16.77
CA GLU A 74 -1.23 -6.33 16.58
C GLU A 74 -1.47 -5.58 15.26
N VAL A 75 -1.63 -4.25 15.32
CA VAL A 75 -1.80 -3.41 14.13
C VAL A 75 -0.71 -2.35 14.11
N ARG A 76 0.02 -2.27 13.00
CA ARG A 76 1.12 -1.32 12.77
C ARG A 76 0.98 -0.68 11.39
N PHE A 77 1.60 0.47 11.20
CA PHE A 77 1.63 1.19 9.93
C PHE A 77 3.05 1.21 9.38
N GLY A 78 3.20 0.85 8.10
CA GLY A 78 4.46 0.99 7.38
C GLY A 78 4.43 2.19 6.45
N ILE A 79 5.25 3.20 6.73
CA ILE A 79 5.27 4.45 5.99
C ILE A 79 6.46 4.48 5.04
N HIS A 80 6.16 4.58 3.74
CA HIS A 80 7.18 4.84 2.74
C HIS A 80 7.56 6.32 2.76
N PRO A 81 8.86 6.70 2.70
CA PRO A 81 9.32 8.09 2.86
C PRO A 81 8.76 9.07 1.81
N VAL A 82 8.35 8.57 0.64
CA VAL A 82 7.70 9.36 -0.43
C VAL A 82 6.23 9.01 -0.65
N ALA A 83 5.56 8.35 0.29
CA ALA A 83 4.12 8.12 0.21
C ALA A 83 3.35 9.45 0.18
N GLY A 84 2.45 9.63 -0.79
CA GLY A 84 1.64 10.82 -0.94
C GLY A 84 2.15 11.82 -1.99
N ARG A 85 2.20 13.11 -1.62
CA ARG A 85 2.51 14.25 -2.51
C ARG A 85 3.36 15.33 -1.84
N LEU A 86 3.66 15.17 -0.56
CA LEU A 86 4.47 16.05 0.27
C LEU A 86 5.26 15.16 1.26
N PRO A 87 6.46 15.57 1.69
CA PRO A 87 7.19 14.85 2.74
C PRO A 87 6.34 14.70 4.01
N GLY A 88 6.29 13.50 4.57
CA GLY A 88 5.51 13.20 5.78
C GLY A 88 3.98 13.24 5.61
N HIS A 89 3.46 13.20 4.37
CA HIS A 89 2.02 13.35 4.11
C HIS A 89 1.19 12.31 4.88
N MET A 90 1.59 11.04 4.89
CA MET A 90 0.85 10.00 5.60
C MET A 90 0.93 10.19 7.11
N ASN A 91 2.10 10.53 7.67
CA ASN A 91 2.27 10.78 9.10
C ASN A 91 1.33 11.89 9.59
N VAL A 92 1.19 12.98 8.82
CA VAL A 92 0.28 14.09 9.16
C VAL A 92 -1.18 13.65 9.16
N LEU A 93 -1.63 12.91 8.15
CA LEU A 93 -3.02 12.44 8.09
C LEU A 93 -3.35 11.42 9.18
N LEU A 94 -2.42 10.51 9.49
CA LEU A 94 -2.59 9.55 10.56
C LEU A 94 -2.62 10.24 11.93
N ALA A 95 -1.77 11.25 12.14
CA ALA A 95 -1.80 12.09 13.33
C ALA A 95 -3.11 12.87 13.48
N GLU A 96 -3.62 13.45 12.38
CA GLU A 96 -4.92 14.12 12.34
C GLU A 96 -6.06 13.16 12.72
N ALA A 97 -6.01 11.93 12.21
CA ALA A 97 -6.94 10.85 12.54
C ALA A 97 -6.71 10.24 13.95
N LYS A 98 -5.73 10.74 14.72
CA LYS A 98 -5.37 10.29 16.08
C LYS A 98 -4.83 8.86 16.17
N VAL A 99 -4.22 8.36 15.10
CA VAL A 99 -3.46 7.12 15.16
C VAL A 99 -2.25 7.31 16.08
N PRO A 100 -2.03 6.42 17.07
CA PRO A 100 -0.88 6.52 17.97
C PRO A 100 0.46 6.43 17.23
N TYR A 101 1.40 7.31 17.56
CA TYR A 101 2.70 7.38 16.88
C TYR A 101 3.58 6.14 17.08
N ASP A 102 3.40 5.41 18.19
CA ASP A 102 4.17 4.21 18.53
C ASP A 102 3.89 3.02 17.60
N ILE A 103 2.77 3.05 16.87
CA ILE A 103 2.43 2.04 15.88
C ILE A 103 2.64 2.52 14.44
N VAL A 104 3.26 3.69 14.24
CA VAL A 104 3.59 4.24 12.92
C VAL A 104 5.10 4.14 12.73
N LEU A 105 5.52 3.23 11.86
CA LEU A 105 6.91 2.88 11.63
C LEU A 105 7.36 3.33 10.25
N GLU A 106 8.59 3.80 10.15
CA GLU A 106 9.22 4.11 8.88
C GLU A 106 9.60 2.82 8.14
N MET A 107 9.71 2.87 6.81
CA MET A 107 9.96 1.71 5.96
C MET A 107 11.15 0.84 6.41
N ASP A 108 12.26 1.47 6.82
CA ASP A 108 13.46 0.75 7.25
C ASP A 108 13.28 0.03 8.60
N GLU A 109 12.29 0.43 9.39
CA GLU A 109 11.99 -0.16 10.71
C GLU A 109 11.05 -1.35 10.62
N ILE A 110 10.25 -1.46 9.54
CA ILE A 110 9.15 -2.42 9.41
C ILE A 110 9.35 -3.47 8.31
N ASN A 111 10.26 -3.25 7.36
CA ASN A 111 10.40 -4.14 6.20
C ASN A 111 10.72 -5.60 6.57
N ASP A 112 11.56 -5.81 7.58
CA ASP A 112 11.94 -7.15 8.05
C ASP A 112 10.76 -7.92 8.67
N ASP A 113 9.73 -7.20 9.13
CA ASP A 113 8.57 -7.79 9.82
C ASP A 113 7.49 -8.31 8.86
N PHE A 114 7.55 -7.97 7.57
CA PHE A 114 6.54 -8.43 6.61
C PHE A 114 6.48 -9.96 6.52
N SER A 115 7.62 -10.65 6.63
CA SER A 115 7.69 -12.12 6.57
C SER A 115 6.90 -12.84 7.66
N GLU A 116 6.70 -12.19 8.81
CA GLU A 116 5.96 -12.72 9.97
C GLU A 116 4.55 -12.10 10.10
N THR A 117 4.11 -11.31 9.10
CA THR A 117 2.82 -10.61 9.12
C THR A 117 1.73 -11.44 8.44
N ASP A 118 0.57 -11.59 9.10
CA ASP A 118 -0.56 -12.38 8.58
C ASP A 118 -1.27 -11.69 7.41
N THR A 119 -1.54 -10.39 7.55
CA THR A 119 -2.30 -9.62 6.54
C THR A 119 -1.73 -8.22 6.39
N VAL A 120 -1.50 -7.79 5.14
CA VAL A 120 -1.13 -6.41 4.82
C VAL A 120 -2.28 -5.73 4.08
N LEU A 121 -2.69 -4.55 4.54
CA LEU A 121 -3.64 -3.69 3.84
C LEU A 121 -2.88 -2.58 3.11
N VAL A 122 -2.82 -2.66 1.78
CA VAL A 122 -2.22 -1.63 0.91
C VAL A 122 -3.30 -0.65 0.49
N ILE A 123 -3.38 0.49 1.17
CA ILE A 123 -4.49 1.44 1.01
C ILE A 123 -4.09 2.60 0.12
N GLY A 124 -4.39 2.50 -1.17
CA GLY A 124 -4.14 3.59 -2.13
C GLY A 124 -2.66 3.85 -2.43
N ALA A 125 -1.78 2.89 -2.14
CA ALA A 125 -0.40 2.86 -2.58
C ALA A 125 -0.25 2.06 -3.88
N ASN A 126 0.75 2.41 -4.71
CA ASN A 126 1.09 1.68 -5.93
C ASN A 126 2.60 1.58 -6.08
N ASP A 127 3.27 2.67 -6.46
CA ASP A 127 4.71 2.65 -6.76
C ASP A 127 5.57 2.28 -5.52
N THR A 128 5.14 2.66 -4.32
CA THR A 128 5.86 2.43 -3.04
C THR A 128 5.82 0.99 -2.54
N VAL A 129 5.07 0.12 -3.22
CA VAL A 129 4.94 -1.32 -2.93
C VAL A 129 5.21 -2.15 -4.18
N ASN A 130 5.82 -1.57 -5.22
CA ASN A 130 5.96 -2.21 -6.52
C ASN A 130 7.26 -3.05 -6.58
N PRO A 131 7.18 -4.39 -6.71
CA PRO A 131 8.35 -5.27 -6.77
C PRO A 131 9.28 -4.98 -7.95
N ALA A 132 8.77 -4.36 -9.03
CA ALA A 132 9.58 -4.02 -10.20
C ALA A 132 10.73 -3.05 -9.88
N ALA A 133 10.67 -2.34 -8.74
CA ALA A 133 11.80 -1.53 -8.27
C ALA A 133 13.04 -2.38 -7.93
N LEU A 134 12.87 -3.65 -7.55
CA LEU A 134 13.94 -4.58 -7.19
C LEU A 134 14.18 -5.64 -8.27
N GLU A 135 13.10 -6.12 -8.91
CA GLU A 135 13.13 -7.26 -9.83
C GLU A 135 13.45 -6.87 -11.28
N ASP A 136 13.10 -5.66 -11.72
CA ASP A 136 13.29 -5.21 -13.11
C ASP A 136 14.29 -4.03 -13.21
N PRO A 137 15.53 -4.27 -13.69
CA PRO A 137 16.54 -3.23 -13.84
C PRO A 137 16.19 -2.19 -14.91
N ASN A 138 15.24 -2.46 -15.80
CA ASN A 138 14.79 -1.54 -16.84
C ASN A 138 13.60 -0.69 -16.40
N SER A 139 13.03 -0.97 -15.23
CA SER A 139 11.88 -0.23 -14.71
C SER A 139 12.25 1.23 -14.41
N PRO A 140 11.38 2.21 -14.73
CA PRO A 140 11.52 3.61 -14.30
C PRO A 140 11.70 3.81 -12.78
N ILE A 141 11.36 2.80 -11.98
CA ILE A 141 11.52 2.80 -10.52
C ILE A 141 12.63 1.87 -10.03
N ALA A 142 13.47 1.32 -10.91
CA ALA A 142 14.58 0.45 -10.54
C ALA A 142 15.51 1.11 -9.49
N GLY A 143 15.81 0.37 -8.43
CA GLY A 143 16.62 0.81 -7.29
C GLY A 143 15.92 1.76 -6.32
N MET A 144 14.63 2.06 -6.49
CA MET A 144 13.84 2.74 -5.47
C MET A 144 13.60 1.76 -4.32
N PRO A 145 13.94 2.09 -3.06
CA PRO A 145 13.52 1.26 -1.95
C PRO A 145 12.00 1.26 -1.88
N VAL A 146 11.39 0.14 -1.51
CA VAL A 146 9.93 -0.04 -1.44
C VAL A 146 9.57 -0.83 -0.18
N LEU A 147 8.30 -0.78 0.21
CA LEU A 147 7.76 -1.67 1.24
C LEU A 147 7.55 -3.06 0.62
N GLU A 148 8.26 -4.07 1.12
CA GLU A 148 8.26 -5.43 0.58
C GLU A 148 7.03 -6.24 1.03
N VAL A 149 5.85 -5.67 0.83
CA VAL A 149 4.57 -6.20 1.33
C VAL A 149 4.27 -7.61 0.83
N TRP A 150 4.84 -8.01 -0.30
CA TRP A 150 4.66 -9.35 -0.88
C TRP A 150 5.26 -10.48 -0.04
N ASN A 151 6.12 -10.15 0.95
CA ASN A 151 6.66 -11.13 1.88
C ASN A 151 5.63 -11.56 2.95
N ALA A 152 4.53 -10.83 3.11
CA ALA A 152 3.46 -11.20 4.04
C ALA A 152 2.60 -12.37 3.55
N LYS A 153 1.90 -13.01 4.48
CA LYS A 153 1.04 -14.17 4.17
C LYS A 153 -0.13 -13.81 3.25
N ASN A 154 -0.79 -12.67 3.48
CA ASN A 154 -1.84 -12.13 2.60
C ASN A 154 -1.62 -10.64 2.36
N VAL A 155 -1.88 -10.19 1.12
CA VAL A 155 -1.81 -8.77 0.74
C VAL A 155 -3.14 -8.36 0.12
N ILE A 156 -3.80 -7.36 0.69
CA ILE A 156 -5.05 -6.80 0.18
C ILE A 156 -4.77 -5.41 -0.38
N VAL A 157 -5.01 -5.22 -1.67
CA VAL A 157 -4.73 -3.94 -2.33
C VAL A 157 -6.01 -3.20 -2.68
N PHE A 158 -6.17 -2.01 -2.09
CA PHE A 158 -7.33 -1.14 -2.28
C PHE A 158 -7.09 -0.19 -3.44
N LYS A 159 -7.85 -0.35 -4.53
CA LYS A 159 -7.76 0.51 -5.73
C LYS A 159 -9.11 0.66 -6.41
N ARG A 160 -9.29 1.70 -7.22
CA ARG A 160 -10.50 1.89 -8.03
C ARG A 160 -10.49 1.10 -9.34
N SER A 161 -9.29 0.79 -9.86
CA SER A 161 -9.07 0.05 -11.11
C SER A 161 -7.63 -0.46 -11.16
N MET A 162 -7.28 -1.15 -12.24
CA MET A 162 -5.91 -1.63 -12.54
C MET A 162 -4.99 -0.56 -13.13
N ASN A 163 -5.36 0.73 -13.07
CA ASN A 163 -4.55 1.80 -13.63
C ASN A 163 -3.20 1.94 -12.91
N THR A 164 -2.18 2.35 -13.66
CA THR A 164 -0.81 2.57 -13.16
C THR A 164 -0.74 3.72 -12.15
N GLY A 165 0.34 3.71 -11.36
CA GLY A 165 0.67 4.77 -10.40
C GLY A 165 1.25 6.03 -11.06
N TYR A 166 1.98 6.82 -10.28
CA TYR A 166 2.57 8.07 -10.77
C TYR A 166 3.71 7.79 -11.77
N ALA A 167 4.48 6.73 -11.53
CA ALA A 167 5.56 6.31 -12.41
C ALA A 167 5.10 5.75 -13.77
N GLY A 168 3.78 5.52 -13.96
CA GLY A 168 3.25 5.01 -15.23
C GLY A 168 3.64 3.55 -15.52
N VAL A 169 4.09 2.81 -14.50
CA VAL A 169 4.48 1.41 -14.61
C VAL A 169 3.39 0.51 -14.03
N GLN A 170 3.25 -0.65 -14.65
CA GLN A 170 2.42 -1.74 -14.15
C GLN A 170 3.05 -2.32 -12.87
N ASN A 171 2.23 -2.91 -12.00
CA ASN A 171 2.70 -3.40 -10.70
C ASN A 171 2.52 -4.92 -10.58
N PRO A 172 3.62 -5.71 -10.66
CA PRO A 172 3.59 -7.16 -10.55
C PRO A 172 2.96 -7.68 -9.25
N LEU A 173 2.94 -6.87 -8.17
CA LEU A 173 2.31 -7.23 -6.90
C LEU A 173 0.87 -7.72 -7.09
N PHE A 174 0.13 -7.10 -8.02
CA PHE A 174 -1.32 -7.33 -8.19
C PHE A 174 -1.65 -8.72 -8.75
N PHE A 175 -0.64 -9.45 -9.21
CA PHE A 175 -0.76 -10.76 -9.83
C PHE A 175 -0.08 -11.86 -9.00
N LYS A 176 0.51 -11.53 -7.85
CA LYS A 176 1.09 -12.53 -6.94
C LYS A 176 -0.03 -13.34 -6.27
N GLU A 177 0.22 -14.62 -6.02
CA GLU A 177 -0.79 -15.57 -5.52
C GLU A 177 -1.38 -15.19 -4.15
N ASN A 178 -0.57 -14.55 -3.29
CA ASN A 178 -0.97 -14.06 -1.97
C ASN A 178 -1.62 -12.68 -2.00
N THR A 179 -1.81 -12.08 -3.18
CA THR A 179 -2.42 -10.76 -3.35
C THR A 179 -3.86 -10.87 -3.83
N SER A 180 -4.76 -10.18 -3.12
CA SER A 180 -6.15 -9.97 -3.54
C SER A 180 -6.46 -8.49 -3.70
N MET A 181 -7.31 -8.19 -4.67
CA MET A 181 -7.70 -6.86 -5.08
C MET A 181 -9.07 -6.52 -4.48
N LEU A 182 -9.13 -5.46 -3.69
CA LEU A 182 -10.40 -4.90 -3.21
C LEU A 182 -10.70 -3.65 -4.03
N PHE A 183 -11.59 -3.79 -5.01
CA PHE A 183 -11.95 -2.70 -5.90
C PHE A 183 -13.00 -1.78 -5.29
N GLY A 184 -12.74 -0.47 -5.32
CA GLY A 184 -13.68 0.54 -4.82
C GLY A 184 -13.01 1.85 -4.43
N ASP A 185 -13.82 2.79 -3.95
CA ASP A 185 -13.30 3.93 -3.20
C ASP A 185 -12.70 3.44 -1.87
N ALA A 186 -11.53 3.98 -1.50
CA ALA A 186 -10.81 3.51 -0.33
C ALA A 186 -11.56 3.78 0.98
N LYS A 187 -12.27 4.91 1.08
CA LYS A 187 -13.03 5.25 2.28
C LYS A 187 -14.24 4.33 2.42
N GLU A 188 -15.02 4.18 1.36
CA GLU A 188 -16.20 3.31 1.36
C GLU A 188 -15.83 1.85 1.66
N SER A 189 -14.72 1.36 1.09
CA SER A 189 -14.24 -0.01 1.31
C SER A 189 -13.81 -0.25 2.75
N VAL A 190 -13.07 0.68 3.36
CA VAL A 190 -12.64 0.57 4.76
C VAL A 190 -13.84 0.69 5.71
N GLU A 191 -14.80 1.58 5.44
CA GLU A 191 -16.05 1.67 6.21
C GLU A 191 -16.89 0.38 6.10
N ALA A 192 -16.91 -0.27 4.94
CA ALA A 192 -17.60 -1.55 4.76
C ALA A 192 -16.93 -2.67 5.56
N ILE A 193 -15.60 -2.73 5.55
CA ILE A 193 -14.82 -3.66 6.39
C ILE A 193 -15.15 -3.41 7.86
N PHE A 194 -15.09 -2.16 8.31
CA PHE A 194 -15.39 -1.80 9.70
C PHE A 194 -16.78 -2.27 10.15
N LYS A 195 -17.80 -2.12 9.31
CA LYS A 195 -19.16 -2.62 9.60
C LYS A 195 -19.24 -4.15 9.70
N ALA A 196 -18.32 -4.87 9.06
CA ALA A 196 -18.26 -6.31 9.06
C ALA A 196 -17.32 -6.89 10.15
N LEU A 197 -16.54 -6.04 10.84
CA LEU A 197 -15.70 -6.41 11.99
C LEU A 197 -16.55 -6.60 13.26
#